data_AF-A0A6J2XR82-F1
#
_entry.id   AF-A0A6J2XR82-F1
#
_cell.length_a   1.000
_cell.length_b   1.000
_cell.length_c   1.000
_cell.angle_alpha   90.00
_cell.angle_beta   90.00
_cell.angle_gamma   90.00
#
_symmetry.space_group_name_H-M   'P 1'
#
loop_
_entity.id
_entity.type
_entity.pdbx_description
1 polymer ?
#
loop_
_entity_poly.entity_id
_entity_poly.type
_entity_poly.pdbx_seq_one_letter_code
_entity_poly.pdbx_strand_id
1 'polypeptide(L)'
;MSRGDLAYLMRKFNIYNQRDKDGMIATALKVEEWNKDGRNYAFLFKQIGTSYPGLKDEDFAVGFMNNIMEKKLKDFSKIICMDGTHGTNRRNWELTTVLVKDDQNMGFPVAFLVTNRLDQVIQNIFRELKSRLGQTIDAEYIMTDDDPKYYNAWTLNMETEEKPRRLLCTWHVVKNWNIQGRSKIKKQENRQAMKREMRKILKETDINKFLKLTNAYFKNLEDEGENEFLTYLQKYYFQDQSRIMMWAHCYRLNAGINTNMAIESLNKVLKYNKMNGERNIRVEKLLDLLEELVDDKMWKRIINRERPNANNYHHKICVDAHKKGEEMVGKVSSFEFGMYKIESSTVSNKFYVVSHNEICDDNCRAVYCNKCKVCIHRYTCQCPEYLVKTAMCKHIHAVATFEQRSESVSGSIDSQEDNNLYLEQPASTSQYNNELDHFIQEREVNDDLYVDNERRREIILQEMCNDIRSYGSNLNNNEFEQFVVRFADFKKSLSFTSNIEMSRKRKIEKQVYFPNKKSK
;
A
#
# COMPACT_ATOMS: atom_id res chain seq x y z
N MET A 1 25.57 -37.60 14.87
CA MET A 1 24.96 -36.36 14.34
C MET A 1 24.72 -35.45 15.53
N SER A 2 25.44 -34.33 15.62
CA SER A 2 25.35 -33.41 16.77
C SER A 2 24.10 -32.52 16.66
N ARG A 3 23.71 -31.85 17.76
CA ARG A 3 22.65 -30.82 17.76
C ARG A 3 22.93 -29.71 16.73
N GLY A 4 24.21 -29.35 16.55
CA GLY A 4 24.64 -28.37 15.56
C GLY A 4 24.46 -28.87 14.12
N ASP A 5 24.72 -30.15 13.86
CA ASP A 5 24.56 -30.75 12.53
C ASP A 5 23.08 -30.86 12.14
N LEU A 6 22.22 -31.19 13.10
CA LEU A 6 20.77 -31.25 12.89
C LEU A 6 20.22 -29.85 12.57
N ALA A 7 20.55 -28.84 13.39
CA ALA A 7 20.13 -27.45 13.15
C ALA A 7 20.65 -26.91 11.82
N TYR A 8 21.89 -27.23 11.44
CA TYR A 8 22.47 -26.85 10.15
C TYR A 8 21.75 -27.51 8.97
N LEU A 9 21.49 -28.81 9.02
CA LEU A 9 20.75 -29.53 7.98
C LEU A 9 19.31 -29.02 7.88
N MET A 10 18.64 -28.79 9.01
CA MET A 10 17.27 -28.31 9.03
C MET A 10 17.14 -26.87 8.50
N ARG A 11 18.13 -25.99 8.77
CA ARG A 11 18.21 -24.64 8.20
C ARG A 11 18.59 -24.65 6.71
N LYS A 12 19.49 -25.54 6.30
CA LYS A 12 19.97 -25.69 4.91
C LYS A 12 18.92 -26.29 3.98
N PHE A 13 18.06 -27.17 4.49
CA PHE A 13 16.99 -27.84 3.73
C PHE A 13 15.59 -27.31 4.06
N ASN A 14 15.48 -26.23 4.85
CA ASN A 14 14.24 -25.53 5.17
C ASN A 14 13.13 -26.41 5.77
N ILE A 15 13.50 -27.42 6.55
CA ILE A 15 12.61 -28.48 7.06
C ILE A 15 11.60 -27.92 8.10
N TYR A 16 11.88 -26.75 8.70
CA TYR A 16 11.02 -26.12 9.70
C TYR A 16 9.77 -25.40 9.13
N ASN A 17 9.69 -25.16 7.81
CA ASN A 17 8.72 -24.22 7.23
C ASN A 17 7.50 -24.85 6.54
N GLN A 18 7.27 -26.15 6.69
CA GLN A 18 6.11 -26.81 6.09
C GLN A 18 5.12 -27.24 7.19
N ARG A 19 4.12 -26.38 7.48
CA ARG A 19 3.02 -26.70 8.43
C ARG A 19 2.35 -28.04 8.12
N ASP A 20 2.09 -28.29 6.83
CA ASP A 20 1.60 -29.58 6.33
C ASP A 20 2.06 -29.83 4.89
N LYS A 21 2.09 -31.10 4.45
CA LYS A 21 2.39 -31.49 3.06
C LYS A 21 1.33 -30.94 2.10
N ASP A 22 0.06 -31.02 2.46
CA ASP A 22 -1.04 -30.36 1.76
C ASP A 22 -1.03 -28.85 2.04
N GLY A 23 -0.98 -28.06 0.97
CA GLY A 23 -0.95 -26.60 1.11
C GLY A 23 -2.25 -26.00 1.65
N MET A 24 -3.39 -26.66 1.45
CA MET A 24 -4.68 -26.17 1.97
C MET A 24 -4.80 -26.45 3.47
N ILE A 25 -4.40 -27.64 3.93
CA ILE A 25 -4.30 -27.95 5.36
C ILE A 25 -3.30 -27.00 6.02
N ALA A 26 -2.13 -26.80 5.41
CA ALA A 26 -1.13 -25.86 5.91
C ALA A 26 -1.67 -24.41 6.02
N THR A 27 -2.57 -24.01 5.11
CA THR A 27 -3.25 -22.70 5.15
C THR A 27 -4.28 -22.65 6.28
N ALA A 28 -5.06 -23.70 6.49
CA ALA A 28 -6.01 -23.80 7.60
C ALA A 28 -5.30 -23.71 8.96
N LEU A 29 -4.18 -24.44 9.12
CA LEU A 29 -3.35 -24.36 10.32
C LEU A 29 -2.79 -22.95 10.58
N LYS A 30 -2.40 -22.21 9.52
CA LYS A 30 -1.99 -20.80 9.67
C LYS A 30 -3.16 -19.91 10.11
N VAL A 31 -4.37 -20.15 9.60
CA VAL A 31 -5.56 -19.40 10.01
C VAL A 31 -5.91 -19.70 11.48
N GLU A 32 -5.80 -20.95 11.91
CA GLU A 32 -5.98 -21.34 13.31
C GLU A 32 -4.94 -20.66 14.22
N GLU A 33 -3.68 -20.64 13.80
CA GLU A 33 -2.59 -19.90 14.48
C GLU A 33 -2.92 -18.40 14.62
N TRP A 34 -3.43 -17.78 13.55
CA TRP A 34 -3.87 -16.38 13.53
C TRP A 34 -5.06 -16.07 14.42
N ASN A 35 -5.92 -17.05 14.68
CA ASN A 35 -7.12 -16.89 15.48
C ASN A 35 -6.96 -17.42 16.92
N LYS A 36 -5.81 -18.03 17.23
CA LYS A 36 -5.47 -18.51 18.57
C LYS A 36 -5.58 -17.39 19.60
N ASP A 37 -5.96 -17.76 20.82
CA ASP A 37 -6.05 -16.85 21.97
C ASP A 37 -6.97 -15.63 21.71
N GLY A 38 -7.96 -15.79 20.83
CA GLY A 38 -8.98 -14.76 20.55
C GLY A 38 -8.53 -13.63 19.62
N ARG A 39 -7.33 -13.71 19.02
CA ARG A 39 -6.77 -12.64 18.17
C ARG A 39 -7.58 -12.33 16.92
N ASN A 40 -8.28 -13.33 16.38
CA ASN A 40 -9.13 -13.21 15.20
C ASN A 40 -8.47 -12.51 13.99
N TYR A 41 -7.18 -12.77 13.72
CA TYR A 41 -6.46 -12.09 12.63
C TYR A 41 -6.97 -12.49 11.24
N ALA A 42 -7.56 -13.67 11.10
CA ALA A 42 -8.27 -14.03 9.89
C ALA A 42 -9.72 -13.54 9.96
N PHE A 43 -10.01 -12.37 9.35
CA PHE A 43 -11.38 -11.83 9.33
C PHE A 43 -12.33 -12.63 8.41
N LEU A 44 -11.78 -13.54 7.61
CA LEU A 44 -12.52 -14.45 6.75
C LEU A 44 -11.65 -15.66 6.46
N PHE A 45 -12.25 -16.85 6.52
CA PHE A 45 -11.67 -18.04 5.91
C PHE A 45 -12.73 -18.93 5.27
N LYS A 46 -12.61 -19.14 3.96
CA LYS A 46 -13.49 -19.97 3.15
C LYS A 46 -12.68 -20.98 2.36
N GLN A 47 -12.87 -22.26 2.66
CA GLN A 47 -12.19 -23.37 1.99
C GLN A 47 -12.94 -23.80 0.73
N ILE A 48 -12.24 -24.48 -0.17
CA ILE A 48 -12.88 -25.11 -1.33
C ILE A 48 -13.70 -26.30 -0.83
N GLY A 49 -14.95 -26.41 -1.29
CA GLY A 49 -15.90 -27.45 -0.90
C GLY A 49 -16.71 -27.13 0.36
N THR A 50 -16.45 -25.99 1.04
CA THR A 50 -17.26 -25.56 2.18
C THR A 50 -18.27 -24.49 1.74
N SER A 51 -19.52 -24.62 2.20
CA SER A 51 -20.56 -23.62 1.94
C SER A 51 -20.26 -22.32 2.68
N TYR A 52 -20.51 -21.18 2.03
CA TYR A 52 -20.34 -19.86 2.61
C TYR A 52 -21.35 -18.87 2.02
N PRO A 53 -22.06 -18.05 2.82
CA PRO A 53 -23.07 -17.12 2.31
C PRO A 53 -22.55 -16.16 1.23
N GLY A 54 -23.10 -16.27 0.02
CA GLY A 54 -22.75 -15.42 -1.12
C GLY A 54 -21.53 -15.88 -1.93
N LEU A 55 -20.88 -16.98 -1.55
CA LEU A 55 -19.79 -17.60 -2.30
C LEU A 55 -20.18 -19.00 -2.77
N LYS A 56 -19.59 -19.43 -3.88
CA LYS A 56 -19.80 -20.78 -4.43
C LYS A 56 -18.89 -21.77 -3.74
N ASP A 57 -19.23 -23.05 -3.74
CA ASP A 57 -18.43 -24.09 -3.07
C ASP A 57 -17.00 -24.19 -3.63
N GLU A 58 -16.78 -23.92 -4.93
CA GLU A 58 -15.46 -23.90 -5.55
C GLU A 58 -14.60 -22.67 -5.22
N ASP A 59 -15.19 -21.62 -4.63
CA ASP A 59 -14.44 -20.41 -4.28
C ASP A 59 -13.42 -20.68 -3.15
N PHE A 60 -12.37 -19.89 -3.08
CA PHE A 60 -11.45 -19.85 -1.96
C PHE A 60 -11.26 -18.40 -1.57
N ALA A 61 -11.27 -18.13 -0.26
CA ALA A 61 -10.99 -16.79 0.24
C ALA A 61 -10.34 -16.87 1.63
N VAL A 62 -9.27 -16.11 1.82
CA VAL A 62 -8.71 -15.85 3.16
C VAL A 62 -8.41 -14.37 3.29
N GLY A 63 -9.00 -13.76 4.32
CA GLY A 63 -8.82 -12.36 4.68
C GLY A 63 -7.88 -12.23 5.89
N PHE A 64 -6.89 -11.36 5.81
CA PHE A 64 -5.91 -11.11 6.88
C PHE A 64 -5.87 -9.64 7.28
N MET A 65 -5.95 -9.41 8.58
CA MET A 65 -5.71 -8.14 9.26
C MET A 65 -5.20 -8.46 10.67
N ASN A 66 -4.13 -7.86 11.15
CA ASN A 66 -3.75 -7.94 12.57
C ASN A 66 -4.17 -6.66 13.31
N ASN A 67 -3.88 -6.55 14.62
CA ASN A 67 -4.34 -5.41 15.42
C ASN A 67 -3.63 -4.11 15.00
N ILE A 68 -2.36 -4.19 14.60
CA ILE A 68 -1.63 -3.07 13.97
C ILE A 68 -2.40 -2.53 12.77
N MET A 69 -2.75 -3.40 11.83
CA MET A 69 -3.44 -3.05 10.59
C MET A 69 -4.82 -2.45 10.87
N GLU A 70 -5.56 -3.03 11.82
CA GLU A 70 -6.84 -2.50 12.28
C GLU A 70 -6.70 -1.09 12.85
N LYS A 71 -5.75 -0.88 13.78
CA LYS A 71 -5.48 0.45 14.36
C LYS A 71 -5.14 1.46 13.27
N LYS A 72 -4.28 1.09 12.31
CA LYS A 72 -3.91 2.00 11.21
C LYS A 72 -5.07 2.32 10.28
N LEU A 73 -6.00 1.39 10.06
CA LEU A 73 -7.22 1.67 9.30
C LEU A 73 -8.10 2.70 10.02
N LYS A 74 -8.24 2.57 11.35
CA LYS A 74 -9.02 3.51 12.17
C LYS A 74 -8.35 4.88 12.24
N ASP A 75 -7.03 4.93 12.44
CA ASP A 75 -6.26 6.18 12.54
C ASP A 75 -6.24 6.98 11.21
N PHE A 76 -6.24 6.28 10.06
CA PHE A 76 -5.92 6.87 8.76
C PHE A 76 -6.93 6.53 7.65
N SER A 77 -8.22 6.49 7.99
CA SER A 77 -9.31 6.08 7.07
C SER A 77 -9.56 7.03 5.90
N LYS A 78 -9.10 8.29 5.98
CA LYS A 78 -9.39 9.36 5.01
C LYS A 78 -9.19 8.93 3.55
N ILE A 79 -8.13 8.18 3.28
CA ILE A 79 -7.75 7.73 1.92
C ILE A 79 -7.56 6.22 1.93
N ILE A 80 -8.46 5.50 1.27
CA ILE A 80 -8.35 4.06 1.05
C ILE A 80 -7.88 3.80 -0.38
N CYS A 81 -6.83 2.99 -0.53
CA CYS A 81 -6.34 2.50 -1.81
C CYS A 81 -6.59 0.99 -1.91
N MET A 82 -7.01 0.52 -3.07
CA MET A 82 -7.25 -0.90 -3.31
C MET A 82 -6.72 -1.32 -4.67
N ASP A 83 -6.07 -2.48 -4.72
CA ASP A 83 -5.56 -3.05 -5.96
C ASP A 83 -5.42 -4.57 -5.87
N GLY A 84 -5.63 -5.23 -7.00
CA GLY A 84 -5.44 -6.66 -7.16
C GLY A 84 -4.10 -6.98 -7.81
N THR A 85 -3.37 -7.94 -7.24
CA THR A 85 -2.07 -8.36 -7.76
C THR A 85 -2.01 -9.87 -7.96
N HIS A 86 -1.62 -10.28 -9.17
CA HIS A 86 -1.39 -11.67 -9.55
C HIS A 86 0.08 -12.10 -9.37
N GLY A 87 0.33 -13.40 -9.47
CA GLY A 87 1.68 -13.98 -9.42
C GLY A 87 2.34 -13.89 -8.05
N THR A 88 1.54 -13.87 -6.98
CA THR A 88 1.99 -13.86 -5.58
C THR A 88 2.07 -15.27 -4.98
N ASN A 89 1.51 -16.26 -5.65
CA ASN A 89 1.46 -17.65 -5.20
C ASN A 89 1.41 -18.61 -6.40
N ARG A 90 1.74 -19.88 -6.15
CA ARG A 90 1.86 -20.96 -7.14
C ARG A 90 0.56 -21.29 -7.87
N ARG A 91 -0.58 -21.00 -7.23
CA ARG A 91 -1.92 -21.23 -7.81
C ARG A 91 -2.34 -20.08 -8.71
N ASN A 92 -1.53 -19.01 -8.79
CA ASN A 92 -1.84 -17.75 -9.46
C ASN A 92 -3.20 -17.19 -9.03
N TRP A 93 -3.51 -17.34 -7.74
CA TRP A 93 -4.65 -16.70 -7.10
C TRP A 93 -4.36 -15.22 -6.85
N GLU A 94 -5.41 -14.43 -6.70
CA GLU A 94 -5.34 -12.98 -6.65
C GLU A 94 -5.14 -12.52 -5.21
N LEU A 95 -4.17 -11.63 -5.00
CA LEU A 95 -3.99 -10.90 -3.75
C LEU A 95 -4.57 -9.50 -3.92
N THR A 96 -5.70 -9.22 -3.28
CA THR A 96 -6.21 -7.86 -3.11
C THR A 96 -5.59 -7.25 -1.85
N THR A 97 -5.04 -6.04 -1.98
CA THR A 97 -4.52 -5.28 -0.84
C THR A 97 -5.37 -4.04 -0.62
N VAL A 98 -5.76 -3.81 0.64
CA VAL A 98 -6.31 -2.54 1.12
C VAL A 98 -5.19 -1.79 1.82
N LEU A 99 -4.99 -0.53 1.47
CA LEU A 99 -3.91 0.31 1.96
C LEU A 99 -4.42 1.70 2.33
N VAL A 100 -3.92 2.26 3.42
CA VAL A 100 -4.20 3.65 3.82
C VAL A 100 -3.00 4.55 3.55
N LYS A 101 -3.24 5.85 3.49
CA LYS A 101 -2.19 6.86 3.54
C LYS A 101 -2.07 7.39 4.97
N ASP A 102 -0.91 7.17 5.59
CA ASP A 102 -0.67 7.63 6.97
C ASP A 102 -0.28 9.12 7.04
N ASP A 103 -0.14 9.62 8.27
CA ASP A 103 0.35 10.96 8.61
C ASP A 103 1.77 11.29 8.10
N GLN A 104 2.58 10.28 7.75
CA GLN A 104 3.89 10.46 7.11
C GLN A 104 3.78 10.54 5.58
N ASN A 105 2.56 10.59 5.05
CA ASN A 105 2.27 10.60 3.63
C ASN A 105 2.77 9.33 2.92
N MET A 106 2.85 8.22 3.67
CA MET A 106 3.31 6.90 3.24
C MET A 106 2.15 5.91 3.17
N GLY A 107 2.32 4.88 2.36
CA GLY A 107 1.32 3.82 2.25
C GLY A 107 1.54 2.71 3.26
N PHE A 108 0.50 2.38 4.02
CA PHE A 108 0.49 1.31 5.00
C PHE A 108 -0.59 0.26 4.67
N PRO A 109 -0.24 -1.03 4.50
CA PRO A 109 -1.24 -2.07 4.23
C PRO A 109 -2.11 -2.31 5.47
N VAL A 110 -3.42 -2.40 5.29
CA VAL A 110 -4.39 -2.54 6.39
C VAL A 110 -5.33 -3.73 6.23
N ALA A 111 -5.39 -4.35 5.06
CA ALA A 111 -6.01 -5.66 4.90
C ALA A 111 -5.44 -6.36 3.66
N PHE A 112 -5.40 -7.69 3.72
CA PHE A 112 -5.09 -8.53 2.57
C PHE A 112 -6.21 -9.53 2.35
N LEU A 113 -6.51 -9.84 1.08
CA LEU A 113 -7.49 -10.83 0.70
C LEU A 113 -6.92 -11.69 -0.42
N VAL A 114 -6.71 -12.98 -0.17
CA VAL A 114 -6.27 -13.95 -1.18
C VAL A 114 -7.47 -14.75 -1.67
N THR A 115 -7.77 -14.68 -2.97
CA THR A 115 -8.94 -15.33 -3.56
C THR A 115 -8.62 -16.03 -4.88
N ASN A 116 -9.29 -17.14 -5.18
CA ASN A 116 -9.14 -17.85 -6.45
C ASN A 116 -10.00 -17.27 -7.59
N ARG A 117 -10.79 -16.23 -7.30
CA ARG A 117 -11.68 -15.52 -8.23
C ARG A 117 -11.61 -14.03 -7.93
N LEU A 118 -11.74 -13.19 -8.97
CA LEU A 118 -11.71 -11.73 -8.84
C LEU A 118 -12.90 -11.09 -9.57
N ASP A 119 -13.99 -10.86 -8.83
CA ASP A 119 -15.16 -10.11 -9.27
C ASP A 119 -15.79 -9.35 -8.10
N GLN A 120 -16.81 -8.55 -8.37
CA GLN A 120 -17.48 -7.75 -7.34
C GLN A 120 -18.12 -8.62 -6.24
N VAL A 121 -18.60 -9.83 -6.56
CA VAL A 121 -19.22 -10.73 -5.57
C VAL A 121 -18.18 -11.18 -4.55
N ILE A 122 -16.98 -11.56 -5.01
CA ILE A 122 -15.86 -11.88 -4.12
C ILE A 122 -15.44 -10.67 -3.31
N GLN A 123 -15.43 -9.47 -3.90
CA GLN A 123 -15.07 -8.27 -3.15
C GLN A 123 -16.13 -7.88 -2.10
N ASN A 124 -17.38 -8.34 -2.21
CA ASN A 124 -18.39 -8.09 -1.17
C ASN A 124 -18.08 -8.75 0.18
N ILE A 125 -17.05 -9.59 0.24
CA ILE A 125 -16.42 -10.09 1.47
C ILE A 125 -15.93 -8.95 2.38
N PHE A 126 -15.81 -7.70 1.91
CA PHE A 126 -15.58 -6.55 2.79
C PHE A 126 -16.65 -6.37 3.88
N ARG A 127 -17.83 -7.00 3.77
CA ARG A 127 -18.76 -7.12 4.89
C ARG A 127 -18.12 -7.79 6.11
N GLU A 128 -17.29 -8.82 5.91
CA GLU A 128 -16.60 -9.50 7.01
C GLU A 128 -15.54 -8.61 7.65
N LEU A 129 -14.91 -7.75 6.85
CA LEU A 129 -14.01 -6.71 7.35
C LEU A 129 -14.76 -5.73 8.26
N LYS A 130 -15.93 -5.24 7.83
CA LYS A 130 -16.81 -4.37 8.65
C LYS A 130 -17.27 -5.08 9.93
N SER A 131 -17.70 -6.34 9.81
CA SER A 131 -18.13 -7.16 10.95
C SER A 131 -17.04 -7.27 12.01
N ARG A 132 -15.81 -7.56 11.58
CA ARG A 132 -14.65 -7.59 12.47
C ARG A 132 -14.37 -6.24 13.13
N LEU A 133 -14.42 -5.15 12.37
CA LEU A 133 -14.13 -3.82 12.89
C LEU A 133 -15.19 -3.34 13.89
N GLY A 134 -16.41 -3.91 13.84
CA GLY A 134 -17.55 -3.50 14.66
C GLY A 134 -18.09 -2.11 14.32
N GLN A 135 -17.57 -1.47 13.27
CA GLN A 135 -17.93 -0.11 12.86
C GLN A 135 -17.74 0.10 11.37
N THR A 136 -18.38 1.14 10.84
CA THR A 136 -18.16 1.60 9.47
C THR A 136 -16.85 2.38 9.37
N ILE A 137 -16.22 2.34 8.20
CA ILE A 137 -15.04 3.18 7.92
C ILE A 137 -15.48 4.30 7.01
N ASP A 138 -15.53 5.50 7.57
CA ASP A 138 -15.82 6.71 6.81
C ASP A 138 -14.53 7.22 6.13
N ALA A 139 -14.55 7.15 4.80
CA ALA A 139 -13.44 7.51 3.95
C ALA A 139 -13.86 8.68 3.07
N GLU A 140 -13.00 9.69 2.94
CA GLU A 140 -13.26 10.82 2.04
C GLU A 140 -12.96 10.43 0.58
N TYR A 141 -11.91 9.60 0.38
CA TYR A 141 -11.46 9.17 -0.94
C TYR A 141 -11.19 7.68 -1.01
N ILE A 142 -11.59 7.07 -2.13
CA ILE A 142 -11.20 5.71 -2.50
C ILE A 142 -10.45 5.74 -3.83
N MET A 143 -9.21 5.24 -3.84
CA MET A 143 -8.40 5.06 -5.04
C MET A 143 -8.34 3.62 -5.51
N THR A 144 -8.77 3.37 -6.75
CA THR A 144 -8.73 2.05 -7.37
C THR A 144 -8.13 2.12 -8.77
N ASP A 145 -8.00 0.96 -9.42
CA ASP A 145 -7.95 0.91 -10.88
C ASP A 145 -9.31 1.34 -11.48
N ASP A 146 -9.42 1.22 -12.80
CA ASP A 146 -10.64 1.62 -13.51
C ASP A 146 -11.79 0.60 -13.38
N ASP A 147 -11.53 -0.57 -12.80
CA ASP A 147 -12.54 -1.59 -12.58
C ASP A 147 -13.44 -1.19 -11.40
N PRO A 148 -14.77 -1.11 -11.59
CA PRO A 148 -15.68 -0.67 -10.53
C PRO A 148 -15.83 -1.65 -9.37
N LYS A 149 -15.38 -2.91 -9.49
CA LYS A 149 -15.61 -3.97 -8.49
C LYS A 149 -15.21 -3.57 -7.07
N TYR A 150 -14.05 -2.91 -6.89
CA TYR A 150 -13.55 -2.53 -5.57
C TYR A 150 -14.38 -1.41 -4.94
N TYR A 151 -14.63 -0.34 -5.69
CA TYR A 151 -15.40 0.81 -5.22
C TYR A 151 -16.85 0.44 -4.92
N ASN A 152 -17.48 -0.32 -5.81
CA ASN A 152 -18.86 -0.76 -5.62
C ASN A 152 -18.98 -1.68 -4.40
N ALA A 153 -18.05 -2.63 -4.23
CA ALA A 153 -18.06 -3.51 -3.07
C ALA A 153 -17.83 -2.73 -1.77
N TRP A 154 -16.86 -1.80 -1.72
CA TRP A 154 -16.61 -1.01 -0.52
C TRP A 154 -17.84 -0.18 -0.12
N THR A 155 -18.41 0.58 -1.06
CA THR A 155 -19.56 1.46 -0.77
C THR A 155 -20.82 0.68 -0.40
N LEU A 156 -21.02 -0.50 -0.99
CA LEU A 156 -22.13 -1.39 -0.63
C LEU A 156 -22.01 -1.90 0.82
N ASN A 157 -20.80 -2.22 1.28
CA ASN A 157 -20.63 -2.88 2.58
C ASN A 157 -20.39 -1.90 3.73
N MET A 158 -19.65 -0.81 3.51
CA MET A 158 -19.38 0.16 4.57
C MET A 158 -20.61 1.00 4.93
N GLU A 159 -21.51 1.27 3.99
CA GLU A 159 -22.80 1.93 4.24
C GLU A 159 -22.66 3.26 5.01
N THR A 160 -21.70 4.09 4.59
CA THR A 160 -21.48 5.43 5.17
C THR A 160 -22.57 6.40 4.70
N GLU A 161 -22.86 7.43 5.51
CA GLU A 161 -23.85 8.46 5.18
C GLU A 161 -23.47 9.18 3.87
N GLU A 162 -22.21 9.61 3.77
CA GLU A 162 -21.65 10.17 2.55
C GLU A 162 -20.83 9.12 1.80
N LYS A 163 -21.01 9.06 0.48
CA LYS A 163 -20.22 8.14 -0.35
C LYS A 163 -18.83 8.73 -0.58
N PRO A 164 -17.75 7.94 -0.36
CA PRO A 164 -16.39 8.36 -0.66
C PRO A 164 -16.26 8.78 -2.12
N ARG A 165 -15.47 9.81 -2.39
CA ARG A 165 -15.19 10.19 -3.76
C ARG A 165 -14.23 9.18 -4.40
N ARG A 166 -14.67 8.54 -5.49
CA ARG A 166 -13.81 7.63 -6.27
C ARG A 166 -12.73 8.39 -7.03
N LEU A 167 -11.49 7.97 -6.87
CA LEU A 167 -10.33 8.42 -7.62
C LEU A 167 -9.74 7.27 -8.42
N LEU A 168 -9.36 7.53 -9.67
CA LEU A 168 -8.60 6.58 -10.47
C LEU A 168 -7.11 6.79 -10.26
N CYS A 169 -6.39 5.67 -10.16
CA CYS A 169 -4.95 5.68 -10.21
C CYS A 169 -4.45 6.27 -11.55
N THR A 170 -3.65 7.34 -11.50
CA THR A 170 -3.04 7.96 -12.68
C THR A 170 -2.26 6.96 -13.55
N TRP A 171 -1.57 5.99 -12.95
CA TRP A 171 -0.82 4.98 -13.70
C TRP A 171 -1.75 4.12 -14.56
N HIS A 172 -2.85 3.63 -13.99
CA HIS A 172 -3.85 2.83 -14.70
C HIS A 172 -4.51 3.61 -15.83
N VAL A 173 -4.89 4.88 -15.58
CA VAL A 173 -5.44 5.78 -16.61
C VAL A 173 -4.46 5.94 -17.77
N VAL A 174 -3.20 6.30 -17.48
CA VAL A 174 -2.17 6.48 -18.51
C VAL A 174 -1.86 5.17 -19.22
N LYS A 175 -1.84 4.02 -18.52
CA LYS A 175 -1.65 2.71 -19.13
C LYS A 175 -2.76 2.40 -20.13
N ASN A 176 -4.02 2.62 -19.76
CA ASN A 176 -5.17 2.39 -20.61
C ASN A 176 -5.14 3.29 -21.86
N TRP A 177 -4.86 4.59 -21.69
CA TRP A 177 -4.66 5.50 -22.81
C TRP A 177 -3.53 5.07 -23.75
N ASN A 178 -2.41 4.57 -23.22
CA ASN A 178 -1.31 4.07 -24.04
C ASN A 178 -1.69 2.81 -24.82
N ILE A 179 -2.40 1.86 -24.19
CA ILE A 179 -2.86 0.64 -24.87
C ILE A 179 -3.83 1.00 -26.00
N GLN A 180 -4.81 1.85 -25.70
CA GLN A 180 -5.89 2.19 -26.62
C GLN A 180 -5.42 3.15 -27.71
N GLY A 181 -4.58 4.13 -27.38
CA GLY A 181 -3.97 5.02 -28.35
C GLY A 181 -3.06 4.27 -29.33
N ARG A 182 -2.32 3.25 -28.88
CA ARG A 182 -1.53 2.39 -29.79
C ARG A 182 -2.40 1.63 -30.79
N SER A 183 -3.59 1.20 -30.39
CA SER A 183 -4.50 0.46 -31.27
C SER A 183 -5.39 1.34 -32.14
N LYS A 184 -5.72 2.56 -31.70
CA LYS A 184 -6.77 3.41 -32.29
C LYS A 184 -6.24 4.65 -33.03
N ILE A 185 -5.01 5.08 -32.73
CA ILE A 185 -4.38 6.19 -33.45
C ILE A 185 -3.64 5.63 -34.66
N LYS A 186 -3.99 6.10 -35.85
CA LYS A 186 -3.46 5.65 -37.14
C LYS A 186 -2.10 6.29 -37.43
N LYS A 187 -1.99 7.61 -37.31
CA LYS A 187 -0.78 8.37 -37.63
C LYS A 187 0.30 8.18 -36.55
N GLN A 188 1.52 7.90 -37.00
CA GLN A 188 2.64 7.62 -36.10
C GLN A 188 3.03 8.84 -35.26
N GLU A 189 3.03 10.03 -35.85
CA GLU A 189 3.37 11.29 -35.16
C GLU A 189 2.39 11.58 -34.02
N ASN A 190 1.08 11.47 -34.29
CA ASN A 190 0.04 11.60 -33.27
C ASN A 190 0.18 10.57 -32.15
N ARG A 191 0.57 9.33 -32.48
CA ARG A 191 0.80 8.28 -31.49
C ARG A 191 2.00 8.60 -30.59
N GLN A 192 3.06 9.19 -31.15
CA GLN A 192 4.25 9.62 -30.39
C GLN A 192 3.92 10.83 -29.49
N ALA A 193 3.10 11.77 -29.97
CA ALA A 193 2.70 12.96 -29.23
C ALA A 193 1.63 12.69 -28.15
N MET A 194 0.72 11.73 -28.37
CA MET A 194 -0.44 11.46 -27.50
C MET A 194 -0.08 11.37 -26.02
N LYS A 195 0.98 10.61 -25.69
CA LYS A 195 1.36 10.40 -24.29
C LYS A 195 1.76 11.71 -23.60
N ARG A 196 2.37 12.64 -24.32
CA ARG A 196 2.75 13.96 -23.81
C ARG A 196 1.52 14.83 -23.63
N GLU A 197 0.67 14.93 -24.64
CA GLU A 197 -0.53 15.79 -24.60
C GLU A 197 -1.54 15.31 -23.55
N MET A 198 -1.83 14.01 -23.49
CA MET A 198 -2.73 13.45 -22.49
C MET A 198 -2.20 13.63 -21.06
N ARG A 199 -0.89 13.54 -20.85
CA ARG A 199 -0.29 13.83 -19.53
C ARG A 199 -0.37 15.31 -19.17
N LYS A 200 -0.26 16.19 -20.17
CA LYS A 200 -0.41 17.64 -19.98
C LYS A 200 -1.85 17.96 -19.53
N ILE A 201 -2.85 17.38 -20.18
CA ILE A 201 -4.26 17.47 -19.79
C ILE A 201 -4.47 16.89 -18.37
N LEU A 202 -4.00 15.67 -18.11
CA LEU A 202 -4.18 15.01 -16.82
C LEU A 202 -3.60 15.80 -15.64
N LYS A 203 -2.42 16.40 -15.82
CA LYS A 203 -1.69 17.10 -14.76
C LYS A 203 -2.08 18.56 -14.60
N GLU A 204 -2.92 19.10 -15.47
CA GLU A 204 -3.37 20.50 -15.36
C GLU A 204 -4.19 20.67 -14.08
N THR A 205 -3.89 21.72 -13.33
CA THR A 205 -4.50 22.01 -12.02
C THR A 205 -5.53 23.12 -12.09
N ASP A 206 -5.53 23.91 -13.16
CA ASP A 206 -6.53 24.93 -13.42
C ASP A 206 -7.66 24.38 -14.31
N ILE A 207 -8.91 24.52 -13.87
CA ILE A 207 -10.09 23.97 -14.56
C ILE A 207 -10.25 24.59 -15.96
N ASN A 208 -10.10 25.92 -16.09
CA ASN A 208 -10.30 26.61 -17.35
C ASN A 208 -9.24 26.22 -18.38
N LYS A 209 -7.98 26.11 -17.94
CA LYS A 209 -6.87 25.67 -18.77
C LYS A 209 -6.98 24.19 -19.14
N PHE A 210 -7.47 23.35 -18.23
CA PHE A 210 -7.79 21.95 -18.50
C PHE A 210 -8.81 21.82 -19.64
N LEU A 211 -9.90 22.60 -19.58
CA LEU A 211 -10.93 22.60 -20.63
C LEU A 211 -10.35 23.09 -21.97
N LYS A 212 -9.59 24.18 -21.97
CA LYS A 212 -8.93 24.70 -23.18
C LYS A 212 -7.99 23.67 -23.82
N LEU A 213 -7.14 23.01 -23.02
CA LEU A 213 -6.22 21.98 -23.49
C LEU A 213 -6.96 20.75 -24.04
N THR A 214 -8.05 20.35 -23.38
CA THR A 214 -8.88 19.22 -23.81
C THR A 214 -9.54 19.51 -25.15
N ASN A 215 -10.19 20.67 -25.28
CA ASN A 215 -10.87 21.06 -26.52
C ASN A 215 -9.89 21.19 -27.69
N ALA A 216 -8.72 21.79 -27.45
CA ALA A 216 -7.67 21.88 -28.47
C ALA A 216 -7.18 20.49 -28.92
N TYR A 217 -7.00 19.56 -27.98
CA TYR A 217 -6.57 18.20 -28.31
C TYR A 217 -7.65 17.40 -29.05
N PHE A 218 -8.93 17.56 -28.67
CA PHE A 218 -10.04 16.91 -29.36
C PHE A 218 -10.20 17.42 -30.79
N LYS A 219 -10.15 18.73 -30.99
CA LYS A 219 -10.15 19.33 -32.32
C LYS A 219 -8.98 18.82 -33.16
N ASN A 220 -7.78 18.76 -32.59
CA ASN A 220 -6.63 18.21 -33.29
C ASN A 220 -6.83 16.73 -33.70
N LEU A 221 -7.42 15.89 -32.83
CA LEU A 221 -7.72 14.50 -33.20
C LEU A 221 -8.76 14.41 -34.33
N GLU A 222 -9.75 15.29 -34.33
CA GLU A 222 -10.78 15.38 -35.37
C GLU A 222 -10.19 15.84 -36.71
N ASP A 223 -9.45 16.94 -36.72
CA ASP A 223 -8.76 17.50 -37.90
C ASP A 223 -7.78 16.48 -38.50
N GLU A 224 -7.13 15.68 -37.64
CA GLU A 224 -6.19 14.65 -38.04
C GLU A 224 -6.86 13.32 -38.47
N GLY A 225 -8.19 13.20 -38.33
CA GLY A 225 -8.95 11.99 -38.68
C GLY A 225 -8.80 10.82 -37.71
N GLU A 226 -8.38 11.07 -36.46
CA GLU A 226 -8.14 10.09 -35.39
C GLU A 226 -9.41 9.77 -34.57
N ASN A 227 -10.54 9.67 -35.27
CA ASN A 227 -11.89 9.60 -34.70
C ASN A 227 -12.11 8.42 -33.75
N GLU A 228 -11.44 7.29 -33.97
CA GLU A 228 -11.61 6.10 -33.14
C GLU A 228 -11.06 6.30 -31.72
N PHE A 229 -9.92 6.99 -31.60
CA PHE A 229 -9.35 7.34 -30.30
C PHE A 229 -10.11 8.48 -29.62
N LEU A 230 -10.56 9.48 -30.40
CA LEU A 230 -11.43 10.55 -29.89
C LEU A 230 -12.72 9.99 -29.28
N THR A 231 -13.41 9.11 -30.01
CA THR A 231 -14.64 8.43 -29.54
C THR A 231 -14.38 7.62 -28.28
N TYR A 232 -13.23 6.94 -28.21
CA TYR A 232 -12.81 6.22 -27.00
C TYR A 232 -12.65 7.14 -25.79
N LEU A 233 -11.97 8.29 -25.94
CA LEU A 233 -11.79 9.25 -24.85
C LEU A 233 -13.13 9.83 -24.38
N GLN A 234 -13.97 10.28 -25.31
CA GLN A 234 -15.29 10.83 -25.02
C GLN A 234 -16.17 9.81 -24.27
N LYS A 235 -16.18 8.56 -24.74
CA LYS A 235 -17.03 7.51 -24.15
C LYS A 235 -16.60 7.08 -22.75
N TYR A 236 -15.30 7.07 -22.44
CA TYR A 236 -14.79 6.40 -21.23
C TYR A 236 -14.11 7.32 -20.20
N TYR A 237 -13.71 8.53 -20.58
CA TYR A 237 -13.02 9.47 -19.67
C TYR A 237 -13.66 10.85 -19.60
N PHE A 238 -14.35 11.26 -20.67
CA PHE A 238 -14.98 12.58 -20.80
C PHE A 238 -16.50 12.49 -21.02
N GLN A 239 -17.13 11.41 -20.56
CA GLN A 239 -18.57 11.20 -20.69
C GLN A 239 -19.40 12.23 -19.90
N ASP A 240 -18.91 12.61 -18.72
CA ASP A 240 -19.57 13.52 -17.78
C ASP A 240 -18.53 14.08 -16.78
N GLN A 241 -18.94 15.09 -16.02
CA GLN A 241 -18.08 15.76 -15.04
C GLN A 241 -17.66 14.82 -13.89
N SER A 242 -18.55 13.94 -13.41
CA SER A 242 -18.25 12.99 -12.33
C SER A 242 -17.09 12.07 -12.72
N ARG A 243 -17.09 11.59 -13.96
CA ARG A 243 -16.01 10.77 -14.51
C ARG A 243 -14.69 11.54 -14.62
N ILE A 244 -14.73 12.79 -15.10
CA ILE A 244 -13.54 13.64 -15.20
C ILE A 244 -12.93 13.89 -13.81
N MET A 245 -13.78 14.13 -12.82
CA MET A 245 -13.42 14.33 -11.42
C MET A 245 -12.68 13.14 -10.80
N MET A 246 -12.78 11.93 -11.35
CA MET A 246 -12.07 10.76 -10.82
C MET A 246 -10.57 10.78 -11.18
N TRP A 247 -10.16 11.38 -12.29
CA TRP A 247 -8.79 11.25 -12.79
C TRP A 247 -8.02 12.57 -12.99
N ALA A 248 -8.70 13.66 -13.35
CA ALA A 248 -8.06 14.93 -13.68
C ALA A 248 -7.56 15.66 -12.42
N HIS A 249 -6.32 16.15 -12.44
CA HIS A 249 -5.70 16.77 -11.26
C HIS A 249 -6.38 18.07 -10.81
N CYS A 250 -6.95 18.86 -11.73
CA CYS A 250 -7.67 20.09 -11.42
C CYS A 250 -8.88 19.89 -10.50
N TYR A 251 -9.44 18.69 -10.43
CA TYR A 251 -10.54 18.36 -9.51
C TYR A 251 -10.08 17.62 -8.26
N ARG A 252 -8.79 17.29 -8.13
CA ARG A 252 -8.22 16.46 -7.06
C ARG A 252 -7.32 17.25 -6.11
N LEU A 253 -7.37 18.57 -6.18
CA LEU A 253 -6.63 19.46 -5.28
C LEU A 253 -7.00 19.12 -3.83
N ASN A 254 -5.99 19.01 -2.96
CA ASN A 254 -6.13 18.67 -1.55
C ASN A 254 -6.64 17.25 -1.23
N ALA A 255 -6.89 16.41 -2.24
CA ALA A 255 -7.30 15.02 -2.00
C ALA A 255 -6.22 14.17 -1.31
N GLY A 256 -4.99 14.69 -1.19
CA GLY A 256 -3.88 14.00 -0.56
C GLY A 256 -3.34 12.82 -1.37
N ILE A 257 -3.93 12.44 -2.51
CA ILE A 257 -3.45 11.30 -3.31
C ILE A 257 -3.71 11.44 -4.81
N ASN A 258 -2.69 11.18 -5.64
CA ASN A 258 -2.80 11.21 -7.10
C ASN A 258 -2.58 9.85 -7.75
N THR A 259 -1.56 9.15 -7.26
CA THR A 259 -1.08 7.91 -7.85
C THR A 259 -1.20 6.77 -6.85
N ASN A 260 -1.42 5.55 -7.34
CA ASN A 260 -1.34 4.34 -6.52
C ASN A 260 0.12 3.88 -6.29
N MET A 261 1.09 4.80 -6.33
CA MET A 261 2.52 4.53 -6.15
C MET A 261 2.81 3.79 -4.83
N ALA A 262 2.01 4.06 -3.78
CA ALA A 262 2.10 3.40 -2.50
C ALA A 262 1.87 1.88 -2.60
N ILE A 263 0.75 1.47 -3.21
CA ILE A 263 0.46 0.05 -3.46
C ILE A 263 1.44 -0.53 -4.46
N GLU A 264 1.78 0.16 -5.56
CA GLU A 264 2.75 -0.35 -6.53
C GLU A 264 4.12 -0.61 -5.88
N SER A 265 4.55 0.30 -5.00
CA SER A 265 5.78 0.14 -4.22
C SER A 265 5.66 -1.03 -3.24
N LEU A 266 4.52 -1.20 -2.58
CA LEU A 266 4.28 -2.33 -1.69
C LEU A 266 4.34 -3.66 -2.46
N ASN A 267 3.64 -3.75 -3.60
CA ASN A 267 3.64 -4.93 -4.47
C ASN A 267 5.04 -5.27 -4.99
N LYS A 268 5.87 -4.26 -5.29
CA LYS A 268 7.27 -4.48 -5.64
C LYS A 268 8.08 -5.03 -4.47
N VAL A 269 7.93 -4.46 -3.27
CA VAL A 269 8.62 -4.97 -2.06
C VAL A 269 8.20 -6.41 -1.78
N LEU A 270 6.90 -6.72 -1.83
CA LEU A 270 6.41 -8.08 -1.68
C LEU A 270 7.04 -9.01 -2.72
N LYS A 271 6.90 -8.69 -4.01
CA LYS A 271 7.35 -9.58 -5.09
C LYS A 271 8.87 -9.75 -5.17
N TYR A 272 9.65 -8.71 -4.93
CA TYR A 272 11.09 -8.73 -5.19
C TYR A 272 11.94 -8.81 -3.93
N ASN A 273 11.48 -8.27 -2.80
CA ASN A 273 12.25 -8.26 -1.56
C ASN A 273 11.82 -9.38 -0.61
N LYS A 274 10.51 -9.62 -0.45
CA LYS A 274 9.99 -10.68 0.42
C LYS A 274 9.95 -12.03 -0.28
N MET A 275 9.48 -12.05 -1.52
CA MET A 275 9.35 -13.28 -2.32
C MET A 275 10.60 -13.60 -3.16
N ASN A 276 11.61 -12.73 -3.22
CA ASN A 276 12.80 -12.89 -4.08
C ASN A 276 12.49 -13.15 -5.58
N GLY A 277 11.36 -12.65 -6.07
CA GLY A 277 10.87 -12.89 -7.42
C GLY A 277 10.24 -14.27 -7.65
N GLU A 278 10.23 -15.15 -6.64
CA GLU A 278 9.63 -16.48 -6.71
C GLU A 278 8.12 -16.39 -6.84
N ARG A 279 7.55 -17.00 -7.88
CA ARG A 279 6.08 -17.04 -8.05
C ARG A 279 5.47 -18.36 -7.57
N ASN A 280 6.30 -19.35 -7.28
CA ASN A 280 5.88 -20.69 -6.86
C ASN A 280 5.78 -20.79 -5.33
N ILE A 281 5.19 -19.79 -4.68
CA ILE A 281 5.03 -19.76 -3.23
C ILE A 281 3.65 -20.35 -2.87
N ARG A 282 3.59 -21.21 -1.86
CA ARG A 282 2.31 -21.76 -1.39
C ARG A 282 1.54 -20.68 -0.60
N VAL A 283 0.22 -20.84 -0.43
CA VAL A 283 -0.63 -19.80 0.17
C VAL A 283 -0.22 -19.51 1.60
N GLU A 284 0.04 -20.52 2.44
CA GLU A 284 0.44 -20.32 3.84
C GLU A 284 1.75 -19.54 3.98
N LYS A 285 2.74 -19.82 3.12
CA LYS A 285 4.00 -19.07 3.10
C LYS A 285 3.79 -17.64 2.62
N LEU A 286 2.86 -17.40 1.69
CA LEU A 286 2.47 -16.04 1.33
C LEU A 286 1.87 -15.32 2.54
N LEU A 287 1.01 -15.98 3.32
CA LEU A 287 0.42 -15.39 4.54
C LEU A 287 1.50 -15.00 5.57
N ASP A 288 2.52 -15.84 5.79
CA ASP A 288 3.66 -15.48 6.65
C ASP A 288 4.42 -14.24 6.12
N LEU A 289 4.69 -14.19 4.80
CA LEU A 289 5.37 -13.05 4.18
C LEU A 289 4.55 -11.75 4.25
N LEU A 290 3.22 -11.84 4.28
CA LEU A 290 2.35 -10.67 4.45
C LEU A 290 2.42 -10.14 5.89
N GLU A 291 2.52 -11.01 6.88
CA GLU A 291 2.74 -10.63 8.27
C GLU A 291 4.09 -9.93 8.45
N GLU A 292 5.17 -10.53 7.95
CA GLU A 292 6.51 -9.90 7.96
C GLU A 292 6.56 -8.56 7.21
N LEU A 293 5.76 -8.42 6.15
CA LEU A 293 5.68 -7.17 5.39
C LEU A 293 5.04 -6.04 6.22
N VAL A 294 4.07 -6.36 7.07
CA VAL A 294 3.44 -5.38 7.98
C VAL A 294 4.45 -4.92 9.03
N ASP A 295 5.27 -5.83 9.56
CA ASP A 295 6.31 -5.49 10.53
C ASP A 295 7.40 -4.61 9.96
N ASP A 296 7.92 -4.96 8.78
CA ASP A 296 8.89 -4.11 8.06
C ASP A 296 8.34 -2.70 7.85
N LYS A 297 7.02 -2.57 7.63
CA LYS A 297 6.36 -1.29 7.45
C LYS A 297 6.25 -0.50 8.74
N MET A 298 5.91 -1.14 9.86
CA MET A 298 5.92 -0.51 11.18
C MET A 298 7.32 -0.06 11.57
N TRP A 299 8.32 -0.93 11.46
CA TRP A 299 9.70 -0.58 11.77
C TRP A 299 10.19 0.58 10.92
N LYS A 300 9.87 0.58 9.63
CA LYS A 300 10.23 1.70 8.74
C LYS A 300 9.56 3.00 9.15
N ARG A 301 8.29 2.94 9.60
CA ARG A 301 7.55 4.11 10.09
C ARG A 301 8.16 4.68 11.38
N ILE A 302 8.51 3.80 12.32
CA ILE A 302 9.23 4.13 13.57
C ILE A 302 10.57 4.81 13.23
N ILE A 303 11.39 4.16 12.38
CA ILE A 303 12.69 4.69 11.97
C ILE A 303 12.55 6.04 11.26
N ASN A 304 11.56 6.23 10.38
CA ASN A 304 11.36 7.51 9.70
C ASN A 304 10.99 8.63 10.67
N ARG A 305 10.32 8.32 11.80
CA ARG A 305 9.96 9.32 12.80
C ARG A 305 11.17 9.70 13.67
N GLU A 306 11.90 8.70 14.14
CA GLU A 306 13.12 8.90 14.94
C GLU A 306 14.25 9.51 14.12
N ARG A 307 14.30 9.17 12.83
CA ARG A 307 15.34 9.59 11.88
C ARG A 307 14.69 10.09 10.59
N PRO A 308 14.11 11.30 10.56
CA PRO A 308 13.49 11.87 9.36
C PRO A 308 14.46 12.05 8.16
N ASN A 309 15.77 11.88 8.39
CA ASN A 309 16.85 11.92 7.38
C ASN A 309 17.20 10.56 6.73
N ALA A 310 16.36 9.52 6.83
CA ALA A 310 16.69 8.16 6.41
C ALA A 310 16.81 7.93 4.87
N ASN A 311 17.27 8.93 4.09
CA ASN A 311 17.46 8.85 2.64
C ASN A 311 16.24 8.32 1.86
N ASN A 312 15.06 8.45 2.45
CA ASN A 312 13.81 8.02 1.87
C ASN A 312 13.36 9.00 0.76
N TYR A 313 12.33 8.61 0.01
CA TYR A 313 11.85 9.38 -1.14
C TYR A 313 11.42 10.80 -0.78
N HIS A 314 10.65 10.96 0.31
CA HIS A 314 10.18 12.27 0.77
C HIS A 314 11.33 13.16 1.24
N HIS A 315 12.32 12.60 1.95
CA HIS A 315 13.54 13.32 2.33
C HIS A 315 14.28 13.86 1.11
N LYS A 316 14.47 13.03 0.06
CA LYS A 316 15.13 13.48 -1.19
C LYS A 316 14.37 14.63 -1.86
N ILE A 317 13.04 14.56 -1.90
CA ILE A 317 12.20 15.64 -2.44
C ILE A 317 12.34 16.91 -1.59
N CYS A 318 12.26 16.76 -0.26
CA CYS A 318 12.38 17.88 0.67
C CYS A 318 13.74 18.57 0.55
N VAL A 319 14.84 17.82 0.44
CA VAL A 319 16.19 18.38 0.27
C VAL A 319 16.32 19.13 -1.06
N ASP A 320 15.79 18.58 -2.16
CA ASP A 320 15.79 19.27 -3.46
C ASP A 320 14.92 20.53 -3.45
N ALA A 321 13.74 20.46 -2.83
CA ALA A 321 12.85 21.60 -2.66
C ALA A 321 13.45 22.69 -1.77
N HIS A 322 14.16 22.31 -0.70
CA HIS A 322 14.88 23.23 0.18
C HIS A 322 15.91 24.05 -0.60
N LYS A 323 16.79 23.38 -1.37
CA LYS A 323 17.81 24.06 -2.18
C LYS A 323 17.19 25.08 -3.14
N LYS A 324 16.11 24.70 -3.81
CA LYS A 324 15.35 25.60 -4.69
C LYS A 324 14.64 26.73 -3.94
N GLY A 325 14.25 26.50 -2.69
CA GLY A 325 13.65 27.50 -1.82
C GLY A 325 14.66 28.56 -1.39
N GLU A 326 15.89 28.16 -1.07
CA GLU A 326 16.99 29.07 -0.70
C GLU A 326 17.27 30.11 -1.80
N GLU A 327 17.20 29.69 -3.07
CA GLU A 327 17.34 30.57 -4.24
C GLU A 327 16.17 31.56 -4.43
N MET A 328 15.03 31.30 -3.80
CA MET A 328 13.79 32.08 -3.96
C MET A 328 13.50 33.01 -2.78
N VAL A 329 14.28 32.99 -1.71
CA VAL A 329 14.03 33.78 -0.48
C VAL A 329 13.90 35.28 -0.76
N GLY A 330 14.71 35.83 -1.67
CA GLY A 330 14.64 37.25 -2.04
C GLY A 330 13.37 37.65 -2.82
N LYS A 331 12.51 36.68 -3.17
CA LYS A 331 11.24 36.90 -3.88
C LYS A 331 10.02 36.74 -2.98
N VAL A 332 10.24 36.57 -1.67
CA VAL A 332 9.19 36.45 -0.66
C VAL A 332 8.82 37.84 -0.18
N SER A 333 7.52 38.13 -0.14
CA SER A 333 6.99 39.30 0.57
C SER A 333 5.85 38.88 1.50
N SER A 334 5.84 39.41 2.73
CA SER A 334 4.68 39.32 3.61
C SER A 334 3.67 40.40 3.21
N PHE A 335 2.38 40.08 3.30
CA PHE A 335 1.30 41.05 3.08
C PHE A 335 0.28 41.09 4.21
N GLU A 336 0.15 39.99 4.96
CA GLU A 336 -0.64 39.89 6.19
C GLU A 336 0.12 38.99 7.19
N PHE A 337 -0.27 39.02 8.46
CA PHE A 337 0.34 38.17 9.48
C PHE A 337 0.18 36.69 9.11
N GLY A 338 1.31 35.97 9.05
CA GLY A 338 1.33 34.57 8.62
C GLY A 338 1.01 34.34 7.14
N MET A 339 0.89 35.38 6.29
CA MET A 339 0.64 35.21 4.86
C MET A 339 1.73 35.82 3.97
N TYR A 340 2.20 35.00 3.04
CA TYR A 340 3.35 35.29 2.20
C TYR A 340 3.01 35.12 0.72
N LYS A 341 3.53 36.02 -0.09
CA LYS A 341 3.43 35.99 -1.55
C LYS A 341 4.80 35.74 -2.13
N ILE A 342 4.87 34.78 -3.06
CA ILE A 342 6.12 34.41 -3.73
C ILE A 342 5.94 34.48 -5.23
N GLU A 343 6.83 35.20 -5.90
CA GLU A 343 6.85 35.26 -7.36
C GLU A 343 7.31 33.92 -7.98
N SER A 344 6.58 33.46 -8.99
CA SER A 344 6.92 32.25 -9.73
C SER A 344 8.26 32.39 -10.45
N SER A 345 9.13 31.41 -10.28
CA SER A 345 10.43 31.37 -10.97
C SER A 345 10.32 31.06 -12.48
N THR A 346 9.15 30.67 -12.98
CA THR A 346 8.98 30.17 -14.36
C THR A 346 7.93 30.94 -15.17
N VAL A 347 7.08 31.73 -14.52
CA VAL A 347 5.97 32.44 -15.17
C VAL A 347 5.92 33.84 -14.61
N SER A 348 6.22 34.83 -15.45
CA SER A 348 6.10 36.25 -15.09
C SER A 348 4.68 36.57 -14.64
N ASN A 349 4.54 37.47 -13.65
CA ASN A 349 3.26 37.90 -13.06
C ASN A 349 2.41 36.80 -12.42
N LYS A 350 2.97 35.60 -12.19
CA LYS A 350 2.31 34.55 -11.42
C LYS A 350 2.87 34.52 -10.00
N PHE A 351 1.98 34.48 -9.03
CA PHE A 351 2.35 34.38 -7.62
C PHE A 351 1.75 33.14 -6.97
N TYR A 352 2.41 32.66 -5.93
CA TYR A 352 1.91 31.63 -5.04
C TYR A 352 1.75 32.19 -3.64
N VAL A 353 0.61 31.91 -3.01
CA VAL A 353 0.40 32.24 -1.60
C VAL A 353 0.81 31.05 -0.74
N VAL A 354 1.55 31.36 0.33
CA VAL A 354 1.88 30.45 1.42
C VAL A 354 1.32 31.06 2.69
N SER A 355 0.59 30.27 3.47
CA SER A 355 0.05 30.67 4.77
C SER A 355 0.61 29.79 5.87
N HIS A 356 1.01 30.42 6.96
CA HIS A 356 1.41 29.77 8.20
C HIS A 356 0.19 29.12 8.86
N ASN A 357 0.40 27.97 9.48
CA ASN A 357 -0.64 27.20 10.17
C ASN A 357 -0.16 26.84 11.57
N GLU A 358 -0.81 27.40 12.59
CA GLU A 358 -0.44 27.27 14.00
C GLU A 358 -0.82 25.92 14.62
N ILE A 359 -1.65 25.12 13.94
CA ILE A 359 -2.30 23.92 14.48
C ILE A 359 -1.34 22.69 14.47
N CYS A 360 -0.04 22.87 14.65
CA CYS A 360 0.90 21.75 14.61
C CYS A 360 1.88 21.75 15.78
N ASP A 361 2.03 20.60 16.43
CA ASP A 361 3.01 20.36 17.50
C ASP A 361 4.44 20.72 17.08
N ASP A 362 5.18 21.43 17.95
CA ASP A 362 6.60 21.80 17.76
C ASP A 362 7.51 20.58 17.55
N ASN A 363 7.12 19.42 18.10
CA ASN A 363 7.84 18.16 17.95
C ASN A 363 7.39 17.32 16.75
N CYS A 364 6.47 17.83 15.91
CA CYS A 364 6.01 17.10 14.74
C CYS A 364 7.16 16.85 13.74
N ARG A 365 7.43 15.57 13.45
CA ARG A 365 8.45 15.14 12.48
C ARG A 365 7.85 14.57 11.18
N ALA A 366 6.55 14.73 10.96
CA ALA A 366 5.88 14.26 9.75
C ALA A 366 6.28 15.11 8.54
N VAL A 367 6.86 14.47 7.50
CA VAL A 367 7.39 15.15 6.29
C VAL A 367 8.17 16.41 6.69
N TYR A 368 9.27 16.20 7.40
CA TYR A 368 10.02 17.24 8.10
C TYR A 368 11.30 17.63 7.37
N CYS A 369 11.62 18.92 7.42
CA CYS A 369 12.86 19.46 6.89
C CYS A 369 13.85 19.74 8.02
N ASN A 370 15.00 19.07 8.02
CA ASN A 370 16.02 19.26 9.05
C ASN A 370 16.74 20.60 9.02
N LYS A 371 16.75 21.27 7.87
CA LYS A 371 17.36 22.60 7.72
C LYS A 371 16.41 23.70 8.18
N CYS A 372 15.18 23.72 7.66
CA CYS A 372 14.16 24.67 8.10
C CYS A 372 13.63 24.38 9.51
N LYS A 373 13.84 23.17 10.04
CA LYS A 373 13.28 22.69 11.30
C LYS A 373 11.76 22.77 11.41
N VAL A 374 11.05 22.58 10.31
CA VAL A 374 9.59 22.61 10.24
C VAL A 374 9.05 21.38 9.51
N CYS A 375 7.86 20.93 9.90
CA CYS A 375 7.09 19.90 9.20
C CYS A 375 6.16 20.50 8.15
N ILE A 376 5.65 19.66 7.26
CA ILE A 376 4.68 20.07 6.23
C ILE A 376 3.43 20.75 6.80
N HIS A 377 2.98 20.38 8.00
CA HIS A 377 1.74 20.88 8.60
C HIS A 377 1.80 22.35 9.02
N ARG A 378 3.00 22.93 9.16
CA ARG A 378 3.19 24.34 9.57
C ARG A 378 2.84 25.35 8.50
N TYR A 379 2.69 24.90 7.26
CA TYR A 379 2.37 25.79 6.15
C TYR A 379 1.40 25.15 5.18
N THR A 380 0.57 25.97 4.57
CA THR A 380 -0.20 25.60 3.38
C THR A 380 0.30 26.42 2.20
N CYS A 381 0.27 25.83 1.00
CA CYS A 381 0.73 26.52 -0.21
C CYS A 381 -0.21 26.25 -1.39
N GLN A 382 -0.46 27.27 -2.20
CA GLN A 382 -1.32 27.14 -3.38
C GLN A 382 -0.62 26.50 -4.60
N CYS A 383 0.62 26.04 -4.47
CA CYS A 383 1.34 25.48 -5.61
C CYS A 383 1.00 24.00 -5.85
N PRO A 384 1.12 23.49 -7.09
CA PRO A 384 0.83 22.09 -7.42
C PRO A 384 1.64 21.08 -6.59
N GLU A 385 2.89 21.37 -6.25
CA GLU A 385 3.71 20.52 -5.37
C GLU A 385 3.05 20.26 -4.01
N TYR A 386 2.41 21.27 -3.42
CA TYR A 386 1.70 21.11 -2.16
C TYR A 386 0.30 20.54 -2.38
N LEU A 387 -0.56 21.24 -3.14
CA LEU A 387 -1.97 20.91 -3.31
C LEU A 387 -2.20 19.53 -3.95
N VAL A 388 -1.31 19.12 -4.85
CA VAL A 388 -1.42 17.85 -5.57
C VAL A 388 -0.49 16.84 -4.90
N LYS A 389 0.82 17.08 -4.88
CA LYS A 389 1.79 16.04 -4.46
C LYS A 389 1.89 15.86 -2.95
N THR A 390 1.23 16.70 -2.14
CA THR A 390 1.33 16.70 -0.66
C THR A 390 2.77 16.63 -0.18
N ALA A 391 3.62 17.46 -0.77
CA ALA A 391 5.04 17.56 -0.43
C ALA A 391 5.36 18.97 0.02
N MET A 392 6.35 19.11 0.92
CA MET A 392 6.96 20.40 1.21
C MET A 392 7.55 20.97 -0.08
N CYS A 393 6.98 22.07 -0.54
CA CYS A 393 7.37 22.68 -1.79
C CYS A 393 8.46 23.73 -1.56
N LYS A 394 9.16 24.10 -2.64
CA LYS A 394 10.18 25.16 -2.61
C LYS A 394 9.65 26.49 -2.04
N HIS A 395 8.37 26.79 -2.19
CA HIS A 395 7.76 28.01 -1.67
C HIS A 395 7.66 27.99 -0.14
N ILE A 396 7.26 26.85 0.45
CA ILE A 396 7.28 26.66 1.91
C ILE A 396 8.69 26.82 2.46
N HIS A 397 9.69 26.23 1.80
CA HIS A 397 11.09 26.40 2.21
C HIS A 397 11.58 27.85 2.09
N ALA A 398 11.17 28.57 1.04
CA ALA A 398 11.51 29.97 0.87
C ALA A 398 10.92 30.84 1.99
N VAL A 399 9.64 30.62 2.36
CA VAL A 399 9.00 31.31 3.49
C VAL A 399 9.68 30.97 4.82
N ALA A 400 9.85 29.68 5.13
CA ALA A 400 10.48 29.28 6.39
C ALA A 400 11.89 29.87 6.56
N THR A 401 12.65 29.95 5.46
CA THR A 401 13.98 30.58 5.47
C THR A 401 13.90 32.11 5.58
N PHE A 402 12.88 32.74 4.99
CA PHE A 402 12.62 34.17 5.11
C PHE A 402 12.28 34.55 6.56
N GLU A 403 11.37 33.82 7.22
CA GLU A 403 10.99 34.04 8.62
C GLU A 403 12.18 33.92 9.56
N GLN A 404 13.00 32.86 9.41
CA GLN A 404 14.23 32.70 10.19
C GLN A 404 15.23 33.85 10.05
N ARG A 405 15.30 34.46 8.85
CA ARG A 405 16.13 35.65 8.62
C ARG A 405 15.53 36.90 9.25
N SER A 406 14.21 37.04 9.21
CA SER A 406 13.52 38.17 9.83
C SER A 406 13.63 38.14 11.37
N GLU A 407 13.53 36.96 11.99
CA GLU A 407 13.72 36.79 13.43
C GLU A 407 15.16 37.09 13.87
N SER A 408 16.16 36.66 13.08
CA SER A 408 17.57 36.91 13.39
C SER A 408 18.01 38.36 13.17
N VAL A 409 17.30 39.13 12.34
CA VAL A 409 17.53 40.58 12.16
C VAL A 409 16.79 41.43 13.23
N SER A 410 15.79 40.86 13.90
CA SER A 410 14.95 41.54 14.90
C SER A 410 15.40 41.33 16.36
N GLY A 411 16.60 40.82 16.59
CA GLY A 411 17.05 40.37 17.92
C GLY A 411 17.20 41.50 18.95
N SER A 412 16.29 41.52 19.94
CA SER A 412 16.48 41.79 21.39
C SER A 412 15.31 42.56 22.01
N ILE A 413 14.27 41.85 22.45
CA ILE A 413 13.51 42.26 23.64
C ILE A 413 13.44 41.03 24.54
N ASP A 414 14.27 41.06 25.58
CA ASP A 414 14.14 40.20 26.75
C ASP A 414 12.75 40.37 27.35
N SER A 415 12.05 39.26 27.56
CA SER A 415 11.14 39.14 28.70
C SER A 415 11.24 37.72 29.23
N GLN A 416 12.04 37.59 30.28
CA GLN A 416 11.91 36.51 31.24
C GLN A 416 10.54 36.66 31.92
N GLU A 417 9.61 35.76 31.61
CA GLU A 417 8.56 35.41 32.56
C GLU A 417 8.57 33.90 32.75
N ASP A 418 9.08 33.52 33.92
CA ASP A 418 8.92 32.20 34.52
C ASP A 418 7.42 31.89 34.63
N ASN A 419 6.94 30.96 33.82
CA ASN A 419 5.70 30.25 34.08
C ASN A 419 5.99 28.75 34.14
N ASN A 420 6.21 28.28 35.37
CA ASN A 420 6.05 26.88 35.75
C ASN A 420 4.59 26.47 35.52
N LEU A 421 4.28 26.02 34.30
CA LEU A 421 3.08 25.27 33.99
C LEU A 421 3.50 23.85 33.65
N TYR A 422 2.93 22.90 34.38
CA TYR A 422 3.11 21.46 34.19
C TYR A 422 3.05 21.11 32.70
N LEU A 423 4.18 20.66 32.16
CA LEU A 423 4.29 20.18 30.78
C LEU A 423 3.49 18.87 30.66
N GLU A 424 2.24 18.96 30.23
CA GLU A 424 1.58 17.82 29.59
C GLU A 424 2.40 17.45 28.34
N GLN A 425 2.77 16.17 28.21
CA GLN A 425 3.42 15.70 26.99
C GLN A 425 2.50 15.98 25.80
N PRO A 426 3.01 16.60 24.71
CA PRO A 426 2.15 17.00 23.62
C PRO A 426 1.52 15.79 22.92
N ALA A 427 0.26 15.91 22.51
CA ALA A 427 -0.61 14.81 22.06
C ALA A 427 0.00 13.94 20.93
N SER A 428 0.84 14.53 20.06
CA SER A 428 1.48 13.77 18.99
C SER A 428 2.59 12.84 19.49
N THR A 429 3.26 13.21 20.58
CA THR A 429 4.33 12.44 21.23
C THR A 429 3.74 11.32 22.08
N SER A 430 2.65 11.59 22.81
CA SER A 430 1.94 10.54 23.56
C SER A 430 1.29 9.51 22.63
N GLN A 431 0.67 9.94 21.52
CA GLN A 431 0.11 9.02 20.51
C GLN A 431 1.18 8.12 19.87
N TYR A 432 2.41 8.62 19.72
CA TYR A 432 3.54 7.84 19.22
C TYR A 432 4.02 6.76 20.17
N ASN A 433 4.25 7.16 21.43
CA ASN A 433 4.77 6.25 22.44
C ASN A 433 3.75 5.13 22.65
N ASN A 434 2.46 5.47 22.69
CA ASN A 434 1.37 4.49 22.69
C ASN A 434 1.35 3.58 21.44
N GLU A 435 1.69 4.09 20.25
CA GLU A 435 1.81 3.29 19.02
C GLU A 435 3.00 2.33 19.08
N LEU A 436 4.14 2.80 19.59
CA LEU A 436 5.36 2.01 19.76
C LEU A 436 5.19 0.92 20.82
N ASP A 437 4.66 1.29 21.99
CA ASP A 437 4.38 0.36 23.09
C ASP A 437 3.39 -0.72 22.66
N HIS A 438 2.31 -0.34 21.98
CA HIS A 438 1.36 -1.31 21.42
C HIS A 438 2.03 -2.27 20.43
N PHE A 439 2.90 -1.76 19.56
CA PHE A 439 3.60 -2.60 18.58
C PHE A 439 4.59 -3.57 19.24
N ILE A 440 5.34 -3.12 20.25
CA ILE A 440 6.28 -3.95 21.01
C ILE A 440 5.53 -5.01 21.82
N GLN A 441 4.49 -4.62 22.55
CA GLN A 441 3.66 -5.54 23.35
C GLN A 441 3.02 -6.63 22.47
N GLU A 442 2.51 -6.28 21.29
CA GLU A 442 1.94 -7.26 20.36
C GLU A 442 3.01 -8.25 19.87
N ARG A 443 4.28 -7.86 19.82
CA ARG A 443 5.39 -8.73 19.38
C ARG A 443 5.97 -9.57 20.51
N GLU A 444 6.11 -9.03 21.72
CA GLU A 444 6.54 -9.80 22.90
C GLU A 444 5.58 -10.97 23.18
N VAL A 445 4.27 -10.72 23.12
CA VAL A 445 3.24 -11.76 23.25
C VAL A 445 3.37 -12.82 22.14
N ASN A 446 3.75 -12.43 20.93
CA ASN A 446 3.95 -13.36 19.82
C ASN A 446 5.19 -14.25 19.99
N ASP A 447 6.31 -13.68 20.43
CA ASP A 447 7.56 -14.42 20.62
C ASP A 447 7.42 -15.43 21.76
N ASP A 448 6.79 -15.06 22.88
CA ASP A 448 6.52 -15.99 23.99
C ASP A 448 5.62 -17.17 23.57
N LEU A 449 4.60 -16.90 22.76
CA LEU A 449 3.70 -17.93 22.24
C LEU A 449 4.36 -18.80 21.16
N TYR A 450 5.27 -18.26 20.36
CA TYR A 450 6.07 -19.02 19.41
C TYR A 450 7.01 -19.99 20.13
N VAL A 451 7.71 -19.52 21.18
CA VAL A 451 8.61 -20.34 22.01
C VAL A 451 7.85 -21.45 22.75
N ASP A 452 6.65 -21.17 23.27
CA ASP A 452 5.80 -22.19 23.90
C ASP A 452 5.28 -23.24 22.88
N ASN A 453 4.90 -22.79 21.68
CA ASN A 453 4.46 -23.69 20.60
C ASN A 453 5.61 -24.56 20.06
N GLU A 454 6.83 -24.03 19.93
CA GLU A 454 8.01 -24.83 19.56
C GLU A 454 8.31 -25.90 20.60
N ARG A 455 8.28 -25.54 21.90
CA ARG A 455 8.47 -26.51 22.99
C ARG A 455 7.42 -27.61 22.98
N ARG A 456 6.14 -27.26 22.81
CA ARG A 456 5.05 -28.26 22.69
C ARG A 456 5.22 -29.15 21.46
N ARG A 457 5.65 -28.59 20.33
CA ARG A 457 5.88 -29.34 19.09
C ARG A 457 7.08 -30.29 19.19
N GLU A 458 8.15 -29.90 19.90
CA GLU A 458 9.28 -30.77 20.22
C GLU A 458 8.88 -31.94 21.12
N ILE A 459 8.02 -31.71 22.12
CA ILE A 459 7.50 -32.77 23.01
C ILE A 459 6.70 -33.80 22.20
N ILE A 460 5.77 -33.36 21.35
CA ILE A 460 4.96 -34.26 20.50
C ILE A 460 5.84 -35.06 19.53
N LEU A 461 6.85 -34.42 18.92
CA LEU A 461 7.80 -35.11 18.04
C LEU A 461 8.66 -36.13 18.80
N GLN A 462 9.05 -35.84 20.04
CA GLN A 462 9.77 -36.80 20.88
C GLN A 462 8.89 -38.00 21.25
N GLU A 463 7.62 -37.77 21.61
CA GLU A 463 6.65 -38.83 21.88
C GLU A 463 6.43 -39.72 20.65
N MET A 464 6.19 -39.12 19.48
CA MET A 464 6.09 -39.88 18.22
C MET A 464 7.38 -40.64 17.87
N CYS A 465 8.56 -40.07 18.11
CA CYS A 465 9.82 -40.78 17.89
C CYS A 465 10.02 -41.94 18.87
N ASN A 466 9.53 -41.81 20.11
CA ASN A 466 9.57 -42.86 21.10
C ASN A 466 8.57 -43.97 20.78
N ASP A 467 7.40 -43.65 20.24
CA ASP A 467 6.41 -44.62 19.76
C ASP A 467 6.90 -45.38 18.53
N ILE A 468 7.58 -44.71 17.59
CA ILE A 468 8.21 -45.37 16.44
C ILE A 468 9.38 -46.26 16.89
N ARG A 469 10.16 -45.85 17.90
CA ARG A 469 11.22 -46.67 18.48
C ARG A 469 10.68 -47.87 19.23
N SER A 470 9.58 -47.73 19.96
CA SER A 470 8.94 -48.84 20.69
C SER A 470 8.31 -49.86 19.73
N TYR A 471 7.72 -49.38 18.62
CA TYR A 471 7.27 -50.24 17.52
C TYR A 471 8.43 -50.92 16.79
N GLY A 472 9.54 -50.21 16.57
CA GLY A 472 10.74 -50.72 15.91
C GLY A 472 11.50 -51.78 16.73
N SER A 473 11.47 -51.71 18.06
CA SER A 473 12.09 -52.70 18.95
C SER A 473 11.36 -54.05 19.00
N ASN A 474 10.15 -54.15 18.44
CA ASN A 474 9.36 -55.38 18.38
C ASN A 474 9.43 -56.09 17.03
N LEU A 475 10.19 -55.56 16.07
CA LEU A 475 10.41 -56.17 14.76
C LEU A 475 11.66 -57.06 14.82
N ASN A 476 11.61 -58.24 14.20
CA ASN A 476 12.81 -59.07 14.08
C ASN A 476 13.84 -58.40 13.14
N ASN A 477 15.13 -58.76 13.26
CA ASN A 477 16.22 -58.09 12.55
C ASN A 477 16.01 -57.99 11.02
N ASN A 478 15.31 -58.97 10.42
CA ASN A 478 15.07 -59.01 8.98
C ASN A 478 13.93 -58.05 8.57
N GLU A 479 12.90 -57.91 9.40
CA GLU A 479 11.81 -56.93 9.21
C GLU A 479 12.27 -55.49 9.44
N PHE A 480 13.17 -55.29 10.40
CA PHE A 480 13.79 -53.99 10.65
C PHE A 480 14.67 -53.54 9.46
N GLU A 481 15.48 -54.42 8.89
CA GLU A 481 16.27 -54.11 7.70
C GLU A 481 15.39 -53.79 6.48
N GLN A 482 14.31 -54.54 6.26
CA GLN A 482 13.36 -54.23 5.18
C GLN A 482 12.64 -52.90 5.38
N PHE A 483 12.32 -52.53 6.62
CA PHE A 483 11.73 -51.23 6.96
C PHE A 483 12.71 -50.08 6.68
N VAL A 484 13.97 -50.23 7.08
CA VAL A 484 15.04 -49.23 6.83
C VAL A 484 15.29 -49.04 5.33
N VAL A 485 15.26 -50.11 4.55
CA VAL A 485 15.41 -50.06 3.08
C VAL A 485 14.21 -49.35 2.43
N ARG A 486 12.97 -49.68 2.81
CA ARG A 486 11.78 -48.97 2.30
C ARG A 486 11.76 -47.50 2.69
N PHE A 487 12.24 -47.16 3.88
CA PHE A 487 12.35 -45.78 4.35
C PHE A 487 13.42 -45.00 3.58
N ALA A 488 14.54 -45.65 3.21
CA ALA A 488 15.56 -45.08 2.34
C ALA A 488 15.07 -44.88 0.90
N ASP A 489 14.24 -45.78 0.37
CA ASP A 489 13.62 -45.65 -0.95
C ASP A 489 12.56 -44.53 -0.99
N PHE A 490 11.79 -44.37 0.09
CA PHE A 490 10.90 -43.21 0.26
C PHE A 490 11.68 -41.89 0.29
N LYS A 491 12.88 -41.88 0.87
CA LYS A 491 13.79 -40.72 0.87
C LYS A 491 14.37 -40.42 -0.51
N LYS A 492 14.59 -41.45 -1.35
CA LYS A 492 15.02 -41.30 -2.74
C LYS A 492 13.89 -40.82 -3.67
N SER A 493 12.65 -41.26 -3.50
CA SER A 493 11.52 -40.80 -4.33
C SER A 493 11.21 -39.31 -4.14
N LEU A 494 11.53 -38.75 -2.97
CA LEU A 494 11.47 -37.31 -2.68
C LEU A 494 12.53 -36.48 -3.42
N SER A 495 13.61 -37.09 -3.92
CA SER A 495 14.73 -36.40 -4.59
C SER A 495 14.63 -36.34 -6.13
N PHE A 496 13.59 -36.93 -6.75
CA PHE A 496 13.51 -37.12 -8.21
C PHE A 496 12.50 -36.23 -8.96
N THR A 497 11.93 -35.19 -8.33
CA THR A 497 10.94 -34.30 -8.99
C THR A 497 11.48 -32.92 -9.40
N SER A 498 12.80 -32.77 -9.53
CA SER A 498 13.45 -31.49 -9.90
C SER A 498 13.99 -31.44 -11.34
N ASN A 499 13.26 -31.95 -12.33
CA ASN A 499 13.57 -31.70 -13.75
C ASN A 499 12.29 -31.77 -14.60
N ILE A 500 11.58 -30.64 -14.76
CA ILE A 500 10.65 -30.42 -15.88
C ILE A 500 10.86 -29.02 -16.44
N GLU A 501 10.95 -28.97 -17.77
CA GLU A 501 11.51 -27.96 -18.65
C GLU A 501 10.94 -26.54 -18.53
N MET A 502 11.85 -25.60 -18.77
CA MET A 502 11.56 -24.18 -18.98
C MET A 502 10.85 -23.91 -20.31
N SER A 503 9.98 -22.90 -20.25
CA SER A 503 9.61 -21.97 -21.34
C SER A 503 8.49 -22.38 -22.31
N ARG A 504 7.33 -21.73 -22.13
CA ARG A 504 6.67 -20.95 -23.21
C ARG A 504 6.12 -19.66 -22.61
N LYS A 505 6.66 -18.51 -23.06
CA LYS A 505 6.09 -17.17 -22.80
C LYS A 505 4.65 -17.14 -23.35
N ARG A 506 3.64 -17.18 -22.49
CA ARG A 506 2.26 -16.89 -22.89
C ARG A 506 2.03 -15.38 -22.87
N LYS A 507 1.39 -14.87 -23.93
CA LYS A 507 0.97 -13.48 -24.08
C LYS A 507 0.08 -13.09 -22.89
N ILE A 508 0.44 -11.99 -22.26
CA ILE A 508 -0.39 -11.30 -21.26
C ILE A 508 -1.71 -10.91 -21.95
N GLU A 509 -2.84 -11.35 -21.41
CA GLU A 509 -4.16 -10.98 -21.90
C GLU A 509 -4.38 -9.47 -21.78
N LYS A 510 -5.02 -8.89 -22.79
CA LYS A 510 -5.42 -7.48 -22.78
C LYS A 510 -6.53 -7.32 -21.75
N GLN A 511 -6.31 -6.50 -20.72
CA GLN A 511 -7.42 -5.94 -19.94
C GLN A 511 -8.30 -5.13 -20.88
N VAL A 512 -9.49 -5.66 -21.19
CA VAL A 512 -10.53 -4.97 -21.96
C VAL A 512 -11.47 -4.31 -20.95
N TYR A 513 -11.82 -3.06 -21.20
CA TYR A 513 -12.82 -2.32 -20.45
C TYR A 513 -14.18 -3.04 -20.52
N PHE A 514 -14.82 -3.28 -19.38
CA PHE A 514 -16.17 -3.85 -19.30
C PHE A 514 -17.19 -2.72 -19.07
N PRO A 515 -17.98 -2.32 -20.08
CA PRO A 515 -19.11 -1.42 -19.85
C PRO A 515 -20.21 -2.16 -19.10
N ASN A 516 -20.81 -1.47 -18.14
CA ASN A 516 -21.99 -1.93 -17.41
C ASN A 516 -23.12 -2.25 -18.41
N LYS A 517 -23.62 -3.48 -18.44
CA LYS A 517 -24.85 -3.81 -19.18
C LYS A 517 -26.00 -3.13 -18.42
N LYS A 518 -26.56 -2.05 -18.98
CA LYS A 518 -27.86 -1.56 -18.55
C LYS A 518 -28.88 -2.67 -18.77
N SER A 519 -29.55 -3.11 -17.70
CA SER A 519 -30.78 -3.90 -17.84
C SER A 519 -31.79 -3.05 -18.61
N LYS A 520 -32.35 -3.61 -19.68
CA LYS A 520 -33.64 -3.16 -20.19
C LYS A 520 -34.73 -3.73 -19.29
#